data_AF-A0AAJ1JU31-F1
#
_entry.id   AF-A0AAJ1JU31-F1
#
_cell.length_a   1.000
_cell.length_b   1.000
_cell.length_c   1.000
_cell.angle_alpha   90.00
_cell.angle_beta   90.00
_cell.angle_gamma   90.00
#
_symmetry.space_group_name_H-M   'P 1'
#
loop_
_entity.id
_entity.type
_entity.pdbx_description
1 polymer ?
#
loop_
_entity_poly.entity_id
_entity_poly.type
_entity_poly.pdbx_seq_one_letter_code
_entity_poly.pdbx_strand_id
1 'polypeptide(L)'
;MTESIHSDYFKWWCGTVVVGAIPIFIRLIACFLTDNNLELFNITELVGFGFAIQISSIYFGIGQQNIKTENILIINTTFSLVFVVIFSIIYIISLISANTLNPATTKTFVIIACLISLYVGQNSVKCAIMNKNFVEG
;
A
#
# COMPACT_ATOMS: atom_id res chain seq x y z
N MET A 1 -3.03 5.06 28.50
CA MET A 1 -4.06 4.80 27.48
C MET A 1 -3.51 4.87 26.05
N THR A 2 -2.48 5.69 25.81
CA THR A 2 -1.76 5.88 24.54
C THR A 2 -0.93 4.69 24.05
N GLU A 3 -0.35 3.85 24.94
CA GLU A 3 0.44 2.66 24.53
C GLU A 3 -0.36 1.64 23.70
N SER A 4 -1.64 1.42 24.04
CA SER A 4 -2.49 0.44 23.34
C SER A 4 -2.69 0.82 21.87
N ILE A 5 -2.94 2.10 21.62
CA ILE A 5 -3.23 2.68 20.32
C ILE A 5 -2.02 2.51 19.36
N HIS A 6 -0.79 2.71 19.85
CA HIS A 6 0.43 2.54 19.02
C HIS A 6 0.67 1.08 18.60
N SER A 7 0.43 0.13 19.51
CA SER A 7 0.49 -1.31 19.21
C SER A 7 -0.47 -1.68 18.08
N ASP A 8 -1.68 -1.11 18.13
CA ASP A 8 -2.77 -1.50 17.26
C ASP A 8 -2.58 -0.98 15.84
N TYR A 9 -1.94 0.18 15.66
CA TYR A 9 -1.58 0.69 14.33
C TYR A 9 -0.48 -0.10 13.64
N PHE A 10 0.58 -0.48 14.37
CA PHE A 10 1.64 -1.30 13.78
C PHE A 10 1.10 -2.68 13.41
N LYS A 11 0.26 -3.26 14.27
CA LYS A 11 -0.48 -4.50 13.97
C LYS A 11 -1.41 -4.33 12.77
N TRP A 12 -2.12 -3.21 12.66
CA TRP A 12 -3.01 -2.90 11.54
C TRP A 12 -2.25 -2.79 10.23
N TRP A 13 -1.13 -2.05 10.22
CA TRP A 13 -0.29 -1.93 9.03
C TRP A 13 0.29 -3.27 8.62
N CYS A 14 0.85 -4.03 9.57
CA CYS A 14 1.36 -5.35 9.30
C CYS A 14 0.24 -6.29 8.78
N GLY A 15 -0.95 -6.24 9.39
CA GLY A 15 -2.11 -7.04 8.97
C GLY A 15 -2.60 -6.69 7.57
N THR A 16 -2.81 -5.40 7.28
CA THR A 16 -3.30 -4.94 5.97
C THR A 16 -2.28 -5.16 4.85
N VAL A 17 -1.00 -4.94 5.10
CA VAL A 17 0.07 -5.17 4.11
C VAL A 17 0.27 -6.67 3.87
N VAL A 18 0.30 -7.50 4.92
CA VAL A 18 0.41 -8.96 4.77
C VAL A 18 -0.79 -9.51 4.03
N VAL A 19 -2.01 -9.14 4.42
CA VAL A 19 -3.24 -9.59 3.74
C VAL A 19 -3.27 -9.14 2.28
N GLY A 20 -2.86 -7.89 2.00
CA GLY A 20 -2.74 -7.38 0.63
C GLY A 20 -1.70 -8.11 -0.22
N ALA A 21 -0.66 -8.67 0.39
CA ALA A 21 0.39 -9.41 -0.30
C ALA A 21 0.04 -10.89 -0.56
N ILE A 22 -0.95 -11.46 0.13
CA ILE A 22 -1.35 -12.87 -0.01
C ILE A 22 -1.58 -13.27 -1.47
N PRO A 23 -2.35 -12.53 -2.30
CA PRO A 23 -2.58 -12.91 -3.69
C PRO A 23 -1.28 -12.98 -4.51
N ILE A 24 -0.33 -12.09 -4.25
CA ILE A 24 0.99 -12.07 -4.91
C ILE A 24 1.80 -13.31 -4.51
N PHE A 25 1.80 -13.67 -3.23
CA PHE A 25 2.49 -14.87 -2.75
C PHE A 25 1.88 -16.16 -3.31
N ILE A 26 0.55 -16.26 -3.36
CA ILE A 26 -0.15 -17.41 -3.97
C ILE A 26 0.25 -17.54 -5.44
N ARG A 27 0.29 -16.42 -6.19
CA ARG A 27 0.70 -16.44 -7.59
C ARG A 27 2.17 -16.82 -7.78
N LEU A 28 3.07 -16.32 -6.93
CA LEU A 28 4.47 -16.72 -6.95
C LEU A 28 4.63 -18.24 -6.76
N ILE A 29 3.94 -18.81 -5.77
CA ILE A 29 3.94 -20.26 -5.53
C ILE A 29 3.37 -21.00 -6.75
N ALA A 30 2.25 -20.55 -7.30
CA ALA A 30 1.65 -21.16 -8.49
C ALA A 30 2.59 -21.10 -9.71
N CYS A 31 3.32 -20.00 -9.90
CA CYS A 31 4.26 -19.84 -10.99
C CYS A 31 5.42 -20.86 -10.90
N PHE A 32 5.96 -21.06 -9.68
CA PHE A 32 6.96 -22.08 -9.42
C PHE A 32 6.46 -23.51 -9.64
N LEU A 33 5.17 -23.78 -9.38
CA LEU A 33 4.56 -25.10 -9.55
C LEU A 33 4.14 -25.43 -10.98
N THR A 34 4.05 -24.43 -11.88
CA THR A 34 3.43 -24.59 -13.22
C THR A 34 4.41 -24.31 -14.37
N ASP A 35 5.71 -24.55 -14.18
CA ASP A 35 6.77 -24.36 -15.20
C ASP A 35 6.73 -22.98 -15.90
N ASN A 36 6.47 -21.90 -15.16
CA ASN A 36 6.42 -20.52 -15.67
C ASN A 36 5.38 -20.23 -16.77
N ASN A 37 4.37 -21.08 -16.97
CA ASN A 37 3.26 -20.80 -17.92
C ASN A 37 2.29 -19.72 -17.40
N LEU A 38 2.48 -19.24 -16.18
CA LEU A 38 1.72 -18.15 -15.56
C LEU A 38 2.56 -16.88 -15.52
N GLU A 39 1.96 -15.73 -15.85
CA GLU A 39 2.62 -14.45 -15.65
C GLU A 39 2.95 -14.24 -14.17
N LEU A 40 4.19 -13.82 -13.89
CA LEU A 40 4.72 -13.65 -12.53
C LEU A 40 3.97 -12.57 -11.73
N PHE A 41 3.44 -11.56 -12.42
CA PHE A 41 2.72 -10.44 -11.81
C PHE A 41 1.41 -10.16 -12.55
N ASN A 42 0.30 -10.16 -11.81
CA ASN A 42 -0.99 -9.70 -12.32
C ASN A 42 -1.24 -8.24 -11.89
N ILE A 43 -1.73 -7.41 -12.81
CA ILE A 43 -2.06 -6.01 -12.57
C ILE A 43 -3.07 -5.89 -11.43
N THR A 44 -4.11 -6.71 -11.40
CA THR A 44 -5.16 -6.65 -10.37
C THR A 44 -4.61 -6.91 -8.98
N GLU A 45 -3.68 -7.85 -8.86
CA GLU A 45 -3.04 -8.20 -7.58
C GLU A 45 -2.10 -7.10 -7.10
N LEU A 46 -1.33 -6.48 -8.01
CA LEU A 46 -0.45 -5.34 -7.70
C LEU A 46 -1.26 -4.09 -7.31
N VAL A 47 -2.36 -3.82 -8.01
CA VAL A 47 -3.27 -2.71 -7.67
C VAL A 47 -3.88 -2.95 -6.28
N GLY A 48 -4.40 -4.16 -6.03
CA GLY A 48 -4.96 -4.53 -4.72
C GLY A 48 -3.96 -4.40 -3.57
N PHE A 49 -2.71 -4.84 -3.79
CA PHE A 49 -1.64 -4.68 -2.81
C PHE A 49 -1.29 -3.19 -2.56
N GLY A 50 -1.16 -2.39 -3.62
CA GLY A 50 -0.94 -0.95 -3.52
C GLY A 50 -2.05 -0.27 -2.71
N PHE A 51 -3.32 -0.59 -3.00
CA PHE A 51 -4.47 -0.08 -2.24
C PHE A 51 -4.40 -0.41 -0.75
N ALA A 52 -4.04 -1.65 -0.40
CA ALA A 52 -3.94 -2.06 1.00
C ALA A 52 -2.92 -1.21 1.78
N ILE A 53 -1.76 -0.91 1.18
CA ILE A 53 -0.73 -0.05 1.77
C ILE A 53 -1.25 1.39 1.94
N GLN A 54 -1.91 1.93 0.92
CA GLN A 54 -2.39 3.31 0.94
C GLN A 54 -3.53 3.50 1.95
N ILE A 55 -4.48 2.56 2.03
CA ILE A 55 -5.54 2.57 3.05
C ILE A 55 -4.95 2.50 4.45
N SER A 56 -3.93 1.65 4.66
CA SER A 56 -3.26 1.59 5.95
C SER A 56 -2.55 2.89 6.32
N SER A 57 -1.96 3.57 5.33
CA SER A 57 -1.26 4.83 5.55
C SER A 57 -2.24 5.96 5.91
N ILE A 58 -3.42 5.97 5.28
CA ILE A 58 -4.51 6.89 5.61
C ILE A 58 -5.02 6.64 7.04
N TYR A 59 -5.28 5.39 7.40
CA TYR A 59 -5.76 5.02 8.74
C TYR A 59 -4.81 5.48 9.84
N PHE A 60 -3.50 5.30 9.62
CA PHE A 60 -2.46 5.78 10.53
C PHE A 60 -2.43 7.32 10.60
N GLY A 61 -2.52 7.98 9.45
CA GLY A 61 -2.55 9.43 9.33
C GLY A 61 -3.67 10.13 10.10
N ILE A 62 -4.87 9.56 10.06
CA ILE A 62 -6.05 10.10 10.75
C ILE A 62 -5.99 9.78 12.26
N GLY A 63 -5.33 8.68 12.63
CA GLY A 63 -5.30 8.15 13.98
C GLY A 63 -4.29 8.77 14.95
N GLN A 64 -3.29 9.52 14.46
CA GLN A 64 -2.24 10.09 15.31
C GLN A 64 -2.05 11.60 15.07
N GLN A 65 -2.38 12.40 16.07
CA GLN A 65 -1.97 13.81 16.12
C GLN A 65 -0.71 13.93 16.99
N ASN A 66 0.45 14.12 16.36
CA ASN A 66 1.68 14.44 17.08
C ASN A 66 2.43 15.59 16.40
N ILE A 67 2.66 16.67 17.14
CA ILE A 67 3.13 17.99 16.66
C ILE A 67 4.48 17.93 15.93
N LYS A 68 5.36 16.97 16.26
CA LYS A 68 6.68 16.83 15.62
C LYS A 68 6.67 16.08 14.29
N THR A 69 5.69 15.20 14.09
CA THR A 69 5.59 14.31 12.91
C THR A 69 4.42 14.70 12.01
N GLU A 70 3.63 15.69 12.43
CA GLU A 70 2.35 16.12 11.85
C GLU A 70 2.46 16.44 10.35
N ASN A 71 3.43 17.27 9.94
CA ASN A 71 3.58 17.63 8.53
C ASN A 71 3.88 16.42 7.63
N ILE A 72 4.75 15.50 8.08
CA ILE A 72 5.09 14.29 7.31
C ILE A 72 3.87 13.37 7.23
N LEU A 73 3.12 13.24 8.32
CA LEU A 73 1.90 12.44 8.40
C LEU A 73 0.82 12.97 7.45
N ILE A 74 0.58 14.29 7.45
CA ILE A 74 -0.39 14.96 6.57
C ILE A 74 0.00 14.76 5.10
N ILE A 75 1.28 14.94 4.78
CA ILE A 75 1.79 14.73 3.41
C ILE A 75 1.57 13.29 2.97
N ASN A 76 1.97 12.31 3.78
CA ASN A 76 1.82 10.89 3.45
C ASN A 76 0.33 10.52 3.28
N THR A 77 -0.55 11.03 4.15
CA THR A 77 -1.99 10.77 4.09
C THR A 77 -2.62 11.37 2.83
N THR A 78 -2.29 12.62 2.53
CA THR A 78 -2.77 13.32 1.34
C THR A 78 -2.31 12.60 0.06
N PHE A 79 -1.03 12.23 0.02
CA PHE A 79 -0.47 11.50 -1.09
C PHE A 79 -1.13 10.12 -1.26
N SER A 80 -1.42 9.42 -0.16
CA SER A 80 -2.12 8.14 -0.16
C SER A 80 -3.53 8.24 -0.71
N LEU A 81 -4.28 9.28 -0.32
CA LEU A 81 -5.63 9.55 -0.83
C LEU A 81 -5.62 9.80 -2.34
N VAL A 82 -4.70 10.62 -2.83
CA VAL A 82 -4.53 10.89 -4.26
C VAL A 82 -4.23 9.59 -5.01
N PHE A 83 -3.37 8.73 -4.46
CA PHE A 83 -3.04 7.44 -5.04
C PHE A 83 -4.22 6.47 -5.13
N VAL A 84 -5.05 6.39 -4.09
CA VAL A 84 -6.29 5.59 -4.07
C VAL A 84 -7.22 6.03 -5.20
N VAL A 85 -7.40 7.34 -5.40
CA VAL A 85 -8.23 7.88 -6.50
C VAL A 85 -7.65 7.51 -7.86
N ILE A 86 -6.35 7.71 -8.07
CA ILE A 86 -5.67 7.39 -9.34
C ILE A 86 -5.80 5.90 -9.66
N PHE A 87 -5.52 5.03 -8.69
CA PHE A 87 -5.66 3.58 -8.88
C PHE A 87 -7.09 3.17 -9.20
N SER A 88 -8.08 3.81 -8.58
CA SER A 88 -9.49 3.51 -8.83
C SER A 88 -9.88 3.85 -10.26
N ILE A 89 -9.43 5.01 -10.75
CA ILE A 89 -9.67 5.45 -12.14
C ILE A 89 -9.00 4.48 -13.12
N ILE A 90 -7.72 4.14 -12.90
CA ILE A 90 -6.97 3.23 -13.78
C ILE A 90 -7.61 1.84 -13.79
N TYR A 91 -8.03 1.35 -12.63
CA TYR A 91 -8.69 0.06 -12.51
C TYR A 91 -10.02 0.04 -13.27
N ILE A 92 -10.86 1.07 -13.13
CA ILE A 92 -12.12 1.20 -13.88
C ILE A 92 -11.85 1.25 -15.40
N ILE A 93 -10.86 2.04 -15.84
CA ILE A 93 -10.48 2.11 -17.26
C ILE A 93 -10.02 0.73 -17.76
N SER A 94 -9.27 -0.02 -16.95
CA SER A 94 -8.81 -1.37 -17.30
C SER A 94 -9.94 -2.39 -17.42
N LEU A 95 -11.05 -2.18 -16.71
CA LEU A 95 -12.25 -3.03 -16.79
C LEU A 95 -13.15 -2.70 -17.99
N ILE A 96 -13.25 -1.42 -18.38
CA ILE A 96 -14.20 -0.97 -19.40
C ILE A 96 -13.75 -1.29 -20.83
N SER A 97 -12.44 -1.33 -21.11
CA SER A 97 -11.98 -1.77 -22.42
C SER A 97 -10.56 -2.36 -22.37
N ALA A 98 -10.48 -3.63 -22.80
CA ALA A 98 -9.25 -4.40 -22.91
C ALA A 98 -8.23 -3.81 -23.91
N ASN A 99 -8.67 -2.88 -24.77
CA ASN A 99 -7.85 -2.29 -25.85
C ASN A 99 -7.54 -0.80 -25.66
N THR A 100 -8.06 -0.12 -24.64
CA THR A 100 -7.84 1.33 -24.44
C THR A 100 -6.48 1.66 -23.86
N LEU A 101 -5.90 0.72 -23.11
CA LEU A 101 -4.64 0.90 -22.41
C LEU A 101 -3.62 -0.10 -22.95
N ASN A 102 -2.44 0.38 -23.34
CA ASN A 102 -1.34 -0.50 -23.71
C ASN A 102 -0.94 -1.34 -22.48
N PRO A 103 -1.05 -2.68 -22.53
CA PRO A 103 -0.79 -3.55 -21.38
C PRO A 103 0.61 -3.38 -20.79
N ALA A 104 1.62 -3.16 -21.63
CA ALA A 104 3.01 -2.98 -21.19
C ALA A 104 3.20 -1.64 -20.44
N THR A 105 2.57 -0.58 -20.93
CA THR A 105 2.61 0.75 -20.29
C THR A 105 1.85 0.71 -18.96
N THR A 106 0.68 0.07 -18.91
CA THR A 106 -0.12 -0.06 -17.69
C THR A 106 0.59 -0.91 -16.64
N LYS A 107 1.21 -2.03 -17.03
CA LYS A 107 2.05 -2.83 -16.11
C LYS A 107 3.17 -1.99 -15.51
N THR A 108 3.91 -1.27 -16.35
CA THR A 108 5.01 -0.40 -15.90
C THR A 108 4.52 0.68 -14.94
N PHE A 109 3.42 1.36 -15.28
CA PHE A 109 2.83 2.39 -14.43
C PHE A 109 2.41 1.82 -13.07
N VAL A 110 1.72 0.67 -13.07
CA VAL A 110 1.24 0.03 -11.83
C VAL A 110 2.40 -0.42 -10.96
N ILE A 111 3.49 -0.92 -11.54
CA ILE A 111 4.72 -1.26 -10.79
C ILE A 111 5.30 -0.01 -10.12
N ILE A 112 5.48 1.09 -10.87
CA ILE A 112 5.97 2.35 -10.32
C ILE A 112 5.07 2.84 -9.19
N ALA A 113 3.75 2.78 -9.39
CA ALA A 113 2.78 3.20 -8.40
C ALA A 113 2.82 2.30 -7.14
N CYS A 114 3.06 1.00 -7.30
CA CYS A 114 3.27 0.06 -6.21
C CYS A 114 4.55 0.39 -5.41
N LEU A 115 5.65 0.70 -6.10
CA LEU A 115 6.92 1.11 -5.45
C LEU A 115 6.76 2.41 -4.66
N ILE A 116 6.04 3.39 -5.21
CA ILE A 116 5.71 4.62 -4.50
C ILE A 116 4.84 4.32 -3.27
N SER A 117 3.88 3.40 -3.39
CA SER A 117 3.03 2.99 -2.27
C SER A 117 3.85 2.36 -1.15
N LEU A 118 4.81 1.50 -1.49
CA LEU A 118 5.76 0.93 -0.52
C LEU A 118 6.59 2.01 0.18
N TYR A 119 7.06 3.01 -0.54
CA TYR A 119 7.81 4.14 0.04
C TYR A 119 6.97 4.92 1.06
N VAL A 120 5.71 5.23 0.72
CA VAL A 120 4.77 5.92 1.63
C VAL A 120 4.46 5.05 2.85
N GLY A 121 4.24 3.76 2.65
CA GLY A 121 4.03 2.79 3.73
C GLY A 121 5.22 2.73 4.68
N GLN A 122 6.44 2.62 4.15
CA GLN A 122 7.67 2.60 4.95
C GLN A 122 7.84 3.88 5.78
N ASN A 123 7.57 5.06 5.20
CA ASN A 123 7.63 6.32 5.92
C ASN A 123 6.58 6.41 7.03
N SER A 124 5.38 5.88 6.78
CA SER A 124 4.32 5.81 7.79
C SER A 124 4.72 4.92 8.96
N VAL A 125 5.32 3.76 8.71
CA VAL A 125 5.85 2.86 9.76
C VAL A 125 6.99 3.52 10.54
N LYS A 126 7.90 4.20 9.86
CA LYS A 126 9.01 4.91 10.52
C LYS A 126 8.47 5.97 11.48
N CYS A 127 7.44 6.73 11.08
CA CYS A 127 6.76 7.69 11.95
C CYS A 127 6.10 7.00 13.15
N ALA A 128 5.48 5.83 12.95
CA ALA A 128 4.87 5.05 14.03
C ALA A 128 5.91 4.59 15.09
N ILE A 129 7.06 4.09 14.65
CA ILE A 129 8.16 3.65 15.53
C ILE A 129 8.77 4.84 16.27
N MET A 130 9.03 5.96 15.57
CA MET A 130 9.55 7.17 16.22
C MET A 130 8.61 7.66 17.30
N ASN A 131 7.30 7.73 17.04
CA ASN A 131 6.31 8.13 18.03
C ASN A 131 6.30 7.21 19.26
N LYS A 132 6.49 5.89 19.09
CA LYS A 132 6.57 4.94 20.22
C LYS A 132 7.74 5.26 21.15
N ASN A 133 8.94 5.44 20.60
CA ASN A 133 10.15 5.70 21.39
C ASN A 133 10.09 7.02 22.18
N PHE A 134 9.23 7.96 21.79
CA PHE A 134 9.01 9.22 22.51
C PHE A 134 7.97 9.14 23.63
N VAL A 135 7.06 8.17 23.59
CA VAL A 135 6.05 7.99 24.64
C VAL A 135 6.63 7.17 25.80
N GLU A 136 7.60 6.30 25.52
CA GLU A 136 8.26 5.42 26.49
C GLU A 136 9.54 6.02 27.13
N GLY A 137 10.00 7.21 26.71
CA GLY A 137 11.20 7.89 27.22
C GLY A 137 10.89 9.22 27.89
#